data_AF-A0A965FVL7-F1
#
_entry.id   AF-A0A965FVL7-F1
#
_cell.length_a   1.000
_cell.length_b   1.000
_cell.length_c   1.000
_cell.angle_alpha   90.00
_cell.angle_beta   90.00
_cell.angle_gamma   90.00
#
_symmetry.space_group_name_H-M   'P 1'
#
loop_
_entity.id
_entity.type
_entity.pdbx_description
1 polymer ?
#
loop_
_entity_poly.entity_id
_entity_poly.type
_entity_poly.pdbx_seq_one_letter_code
_entity_poly.pdbx_strand_id
1 'polypeptide(L)'
;MEDLQKLGAKNVPVVSRGDKYVFAQVIRDVVEFLELDEDSSPELNPEELAERFQGILRISVSLVGLFPHNTLENQLPNRLRSWKVLLHHVFQIP
;
A
#
# COMPACT_ATOMS: atom_id res chain seq x y z
N MET A 1 -21.64 4.25 -3.34
CA MET A 1 -21.32 4.55 -4.76
C MET A 1 -21.97 5.85 -5.22
N GLU A 2 -23.25 6.10 -4.90
CA GLU A 2 -23.89 7.39 -5.23
C GLU A 2 -23.11 8.61 -4.70
N ASP A 3 -22.64 8.57 -3.45
CA ASP A 3 -21.89 9.72 -2.90
C ASP A 3 -20.53 9.92 -3.58
N LEU A 4 -19.86 8.85 -3.98
CA LEU A 4 -18.64 8.93 -4.80
C LEU A 4 -18.93 9.51 -6.19
N GLN A 5 -20.05 9.10 -6.81
CA GLN A 5 -20.47 9.62 -8.11
C GLN A 5 -20.83 11.11 -8.04
N LYS A 6 -21.52 11.55 -6.97
CA LYS A 6 -21.82 12.97 -6.72
C LYS A 6 -20.54 13.80 -6.58
N LEU A 7 -19.52 13.25 -5.93
CA LEU A 7 -18.19 13.87 -5.81
C LEU A 7 -17.38 13.81 -7.12
N GLY A 8 -17.78 12.99 -8.09
CA GLY A 8 -16.99 12.72 -9.30
C GLY A 8 -15.76 11.83 -9.05
N ALA A 9 -15.67 11.20 -7.88
CA ALA A 9 -14.59 10.29 -7.52
C ALA A 9 -14.73 8.96 -8.28
N LYS A 10 -13.67 8.58 -9.01
CA LYS A 10 -13.65 7.36 -9.84
C LYS A 10 -13.13 6.13 -9.10
N ASN A 11 -12.43 6.33 -7.99
CA ASN A 11 -11.75 5.29 -7.24
C ASN A 11 -11.85 5.53 -5.73
N VAL A 12 -11.50 4.50 -4.95
CA VAL A 12 -11.39 4.52 -3.49
C VAL A 12 -9.97 4.08 -3.08
N PRO A 13 -9.47 4.45 -1.90
CA PRO A 13 -10.12 5.26 -0.86
C PRO A 13 -10.10 6.78 -1.13
N VAL A 14 -11.10 7.50 -0.64
CA VAL A 14 -11.21 8.97 -0.71
C VAL A 14 -11.59 9.57 0.64
N VAL A 15 -11.09 10.79 0.90
CA VAL A 15 -11.53 11.66 2.00
C VAL A 15 -12.30 12.82 1.38
N SER A 16 -13.49 13.14 1.91
CA SER A 16 -14.35 14.21 1.40
C SER A 16 -14.68 15.26 2.46
N ARG A 17 -14.77 16.53 2.05
CA ARG A 17 -15.17 17.68 2.86
C ARG A 17 -16.14 18.52 2.03
N GLY A 18 -17.45 18.37 2.30
CA GLY A 18 -18.49 18.90 1.43
C GLY A 18 -18.39 18.30 0.02
N ASP A 19 -18.38 19.17 -0.99
CA ASP A 19 -18.31 18.77 -2.40
C ASP A 19 -16.87 18.56 -2.92
N LYS A 20 -15.86 18.70 -2.04
CA LYS A 20 -14.45 18.48 -2.37
C LYS A 20 -13.99 17.13 -1.85
N TYR A 21 -13.03 16.50 -2.53
CA TYR A 21 -12.41 15.26 -2.09
C TYR A 21 -10.94 15.16 -2.49
N VAL A 22 -10.22 14.25 -1.85
CA VAL A 22 -8.85 13.83 -2.18
C VAL A 22 -8.74 12.31 -2.14
N PHE A 23 -7.86 11.73 -2.96
CA PHE A 23 -7.57 10.29 -2.89
C PHE A 23 -6.67 9.98 -1.71
N ALA A 24 -7.10 9.07 -0.83
CA ALA A 24 -6.43 8.78 0.43
C ALA A 24 -5.21 7.83 0.28
N GLN A 25 -4.67 7.74 -0.94
CA GLN A 25 -3.50 6.90 -1.25
C GLN A 25 -2.19 7.62 -0.91
N VAL A 26 -2.22 8.95 -0.89
CA VAL A 26 -1.08 9.80 -0.56
C VAL A 26 -1.44 10.56 0.71
N ILE A 27 -0.83 10.20 1.84
CA ILE A 27 -1.16 10.80 3.15
C ILE A 27 -0.88 12.29 3.18
N ARG A 28 0.19 12.76 2.49
CA ARG A 28 0.47 14.19 2.34
C ARG A 28 -0.71 14.96 1.76
N ASP A 29 -1.32 14.45 0.70
CA ASP A 29 -2.47 15.09 0.06
C ASP A 29 -3.70 15.13 1.00
N VAL A 30 -3.82 14.14 1.90
CA VAL A 30 -4.86 14.13 2.95
C VAL A 30 -4.58 15.18 4.03
N VAL A 31 -3.33 15.29 4.49
CA VAL A 31 -2.90 16.30 5.47
C VAL A 31 -3.17 17.70 4.93
N GLU A 32 -2.78 17.96 3.68
CA GLU A 32 -3.04 19.24 2.99
C GLU A 32 -4.55 19.48 2.85
N PHE A 33 -5.32 18.48 2.42
CA PHE A 33 -6.76 18.58 2.25
C PHE A 33 -7.52 18.91 3.54
N LEU A 34 -7.03 18.38 4.67
CA LEU A 34 -7.56 18.59 6.01
C LEU A 34 -6.98 19.82 6.71
N GLU A 35 -6.04 20.53 6.08
CA GLU A 35 -5.37 21.71 6.63
C GLU A 35 -4.73 21.43 8.01
N LEU A 36 -4.17 20.23 8.18
CA LEU A 36 -3.52 19.84 9.42
C LEU A 36 -2.10 20.42 9.48
N ASP A 37 -1.73 20.97 10.63
CA ASP A 37 -0.36 21.40 10.95
C ASP A 37 0.49 20.21 11.41
N GLU A 38 0.48 19.14 10.61
CA GLU A 38 1.29 17.95 10.84
C GLU A 38 2.42 17.89 9.82
N ASP A 39 3.66 17.79 10.33
CA ASP A 39 4.79 17.44 9.49
C ASP A 39 4.63 15.99 9.03
N SER A 40 4.20 15.81 7.77
CA SER A 40 4.08 14.47 7.16
C SER A 40 5.44 13.81 6.86
N SER A 41 6.55 14.45 7.24
CA SER A 41 7.91 13.99 7.02
C SER A 41 8.38 13.09 8.18
N PRO A 42 9.13 12.02 7.87
CA PRO A 42 10.46 12.21 7.34
C PRO A 42 10.61 11.63 5.93
N GLU A 43 11.13 12.45 5.01
CA GLU A 43 11.75 11.92 3.80
C GLU A 43 13.08 11.29 4.22
N LEU A 44 13.07 9.97 4.45
CA LEU A 44 14.31 9.20 4.51
C LEU A 44 15.15 9.60 3.30
N ASN A 45 16.42 9.91 3.52
CA ASN A 45 17.27 10.20 2.38
C ASN A 45 17.39 8.94 1.49
N PRO A 46 17.79 9.08 0.21
CA PRO A 46 17.85 7.94 -0.69
C PRO A 46 18.70 6.77 -0.19
N GLU A 47 19.77 7.04 0.58
CA GLU A 47 20.65 6.01 1.14
C GLU A 47 19.95 5.23 2.25
N GLU A 48 19.31 5.91 3.20
CA GLU A 48 18.53 5.30 4.27
C GLU A 48 17.35 4.49 3.73
N LEU A 49 16.67 5.03 2.71
CA LEU A 49 15.57 4.33 2.05
C LEU A 49 16.06 3.03 1.40
N ALA A 50 17.18 3.09 0.68
CA ALA A 50 17.77 1.92 0.04
C ALA A 50 18.20 0.87 1.08
N GLU A 51 18.86 1.29 2.16
CA GLU A 51 19.30 0.38 3.23
C GLU A 51 18.12 -0.35 3.87
N ARG A 52 17.06 0.38 4.24
CA ARG A 52 15.85 -0.22 4.83
C ARG A 52 15.16 -1.15 3.84
N PHE A 53 15.05 -0.74 2.58
CA PHE A 53 14.42 -1.56 1.54
C PHE A 53 15.17 -2.86 1.31
N GLN A 54 16.51 -2.83 1.26
CA GLN A 54 17.35 -4.02 1.19
C GLN A 54 17.14 -4.95 2.40
N GLY A 55 17.01 -4.40 3.60
CA GLY A 55 16.68 -5.15 4.81
C GLY A 55 15.34 -5.90 4.68
N ILE A 56 14.29 -5.22 4.20
CA ILE A 56 12.97 -5.80 3.95
C ILE A 56 13.05 -6.91 2.91
N LEU A 57 13.72 -6.68 1.78
CA LEU A 57 13.87 -7.68 0.72
C LEU A 57 14.62 -8.92 1.20
N ARG A 58 15.71 -8.75 1.96
CA ARG A 58 16.48 -9.86 2.53
C ARG A 58 15.61 -10.74 3.43
N ILE A 59 14.85 -10.12 4.33
CA ILE A 59 13.92 -10.85 5.22
C ILE A 59 12.84 -11.55 4.39
N SER A 60 12.30 -10.87 3.39
CA SER A 60 11.25 -11.41 2.53
C SER A 60 11.70 -12.67 1.77
N VAL A 61 12.91 -12.67 1.20
CA VAL A 61 13.51 -13.84 0.56
C VAL A 61 13.65 -15.00 1.55
N SER A 62 14.16 -14.74 2.76
CA SER A 62 14.29 -15.76 3.79
C SER A 62 12.93 -16.38 4.17
N LEU A 63 11.89 -15.56 4.30
CA LEU A 63 10.54 -16.02 4.62
C LEU A 63 9.93 -16.84 3.47
N VAL A 64 10.13 -16.45 2.21
CA VAL A 64 9.67 -17.21 1.03
C VAL A 64 10.22 -18.63 1.06
N GLY A 65 11.48 -18.81 1.46
CA GLY A 65 12.11 -20.12 1.60
C GLY A 65 11.48 -21.04 2.64
N LEU A 66 10.66 -20.51 3.56
CA LEU A 66 9.96 -21.29 4.57
C LEU A 66 8.65 -21.91 4.07
N PHE A 67 8.15 -21.51 2.90
CA PHE A 67 6.88 -22.02 2.36
C PHE A 67 7.08 -23.37 1.66
N PRO A 68 6.42 -24.45 2.12
CA PRO A 68 6.47 -25.72 1.41
C PRO A 68 5.85 -25.61 0.02
N HIS A 69 6.49 -26.20 -1.00
CA HIS A 69 6.07 -26.05 -2.39
C HIS A 69 4.60 -26.46 -2.64
N ASN A 70 4.14 -27.51 -1.96
CA ASN A 70 2.77 -28.03 -2.05
C ASN A 70 1.71 -27.11 -1.40
N THR A 71 2.10 -26.02 -0.74
CA THR A 71 1.17 -25.08 -0.09
C THR A 71 0.99 -23.78 -0.88
N LEU A 72 1.74 -23.57 -1.96
CA LEU A 72 1.77 -22.29 -2.67
C LEU A 72 0.43 -21.90 -3.30
N GLU A 73 -0.42 -22.86 -3.60
CA GLU A 73 -1.77 -22.63 -4.15
C GLU A 73 -2.83 -22.34 -3.06
N ASN A 74 -2.48 -22.47 -1.77
CA ASN A 74 -3.37 -22.12 -0.67
C ASN A 74 -3.74 -20.63 -0.72
N GLN A 75 -4.98 -20.33 -0.37
CA GLN A 75 -5.49 -18.95 -0.34
C GLN A 75 -5.24 -18.28 1.01
N LEU A 76 -5.08 -16.95 0.98
CA LEU A 76 -5.06 -16.13 2.18
C LEU A 76 -6.44 -16.14 2.86
N PRO A 77 -6.50 -16.07 4.20
CA PRO A 77 -7.77 -15.91 4.91
C PRO A 77 -8.56 -14.72 4.36
N ASN A 78 -9.83 -14.94 4.04
CA ASN A 78 -10.76 -13.91 3.55
C ASN A 78 -10.32 -13.18 2.26
N ARG A 79 -9.41 -13.75 1.47
CA ARG A 79 -8.97 -13.14 0.21
C ARG A 79 -8.71 -14.22 -0.85
N LEU A 80 -9.37 -14.10 -2.01
CA LEU A 80 -9.13 -14.93 -3.19
C LEU A 80 -7.77 -14.61 -3.84
N ARG A 81 -6.69 -14.87 -3.11
CA ARG A 81 -5.30 -14.67 -3.52
C ARG A 81 -4.49 -15.84 -2.96
N SER A 82 -3.81 -16.56 -3.85
CA SER A 82 -2.91 -17.63 -3.43
C SER A 82 -1.63 -17.07 -2.81
N TRP A 83 -0.97 -17.86 -1.97
CA TRP A 83 0.33 -17.52 -1.41
C TRP A 83 1.35 -17.27 -2.52
N LYS A 84 1.35 -18.08 -3.58
CA LYS A 84 2.16 -17.87 -4.78
C LYS A 84 2.03 -16.46 -5.36
N VAL A 85 0.79 -15.99 -5.54
CA VAL A 85 0.53 -14.64 -6.07
C VAL A 85 1.01 -13.56 -5.09
N LEU A 86 0.81 -13.76 -3.78
CA LEU A 86 1.34 -12.84 -2.77
C LEU A 86 2.87 -12.77 -2.79
N LEU A 87 3.55 -13.91 -2.78
CA LEU A 87 5.01 -13.99 -2.76
C LEU A 87 5.61 -13.37 -4.01
N HIS A 88 5.01 -13.62 -5.19
CA HIS A 88 5.39 -12.94 -6.43
C HIS A 88 5.22 -11.42 -6.33
N HIS A 89 4.10 -10.96 -5.77
CA HIS A 89 3.78 -9.53 -5.66
C HIS A 89 4.79 -8.74 -4.84
N VAL A 90 5.38 -9.34 -3.80
CA VAL A 90 6.42 -8.68 -2.97
C VAL A 90 7.65 -8.27 -3.79
N PHE A 91 7.95 -8.98 -4.88
CA PHE A 91 9.11 -8.72 -5.74
C PHE A 91 8.76 -8.08 -7.09
N GLN A 92 7.48 -7.78 -7.33
CA GLN A 92 7.10 -6.98 -8.49
C GLN A 92 7.50 -5.53 -8.26
N ILE A 93 8.57 -5.10 -8.90
CA ILE A 93 8.91 -3.68 -9.04
C ILE A 93 8.19 -3.19 -10.31
N PRO A 94 7.18 -2.30 -10.21
CA PRO A 94 6.50 -1.74 -11.36
C PRO A 94 7.37 -0.76 -12.16
#